data_AF-A0A9E2RI33-F1
#
_entry.id   AF-A0A9E2RI33-F1
#
_cell.length_a   1.000
_cell.length_b   1.000
_cell.length_c   1.000
_cell.angle_alpha   90.00
_cell.angle_beta   90.00
_cell.angle_gamma   90.00
#
_symmetry.space_group_name_H-M   'P 1'
#
loop_
_entity.id
_entity.type
_entity.pdbx_description
1 polymer ?
#
loop_
_entity_poly.entity_id
_entity_poly.type
_entity_poly.pdbx_seq_one_letter_code
_entity_poly.pdbx_strand_id
1 'polypeptide(L)'
;MIRALSIASLLSFSVLMGAAFAEDKAAAPAAEKKPSPADGFNIHVMAPHKFEDGSVHGPYHHYCKPISAEVLQCLLFESTKPDALLTDVEYFVAKPIAREVPLEVWNKYYHDHEVEIATGRVQVLDLPEDKAKEIAAAAAKTDGIIFHLWPDGKSAPTGEVGHPQSVGHKHRKE
;
A
#
# COMPACT_ATOMS: atom_id res chain seq x y z
N MET A 1 -18.48 40.57 50.60
CA MET A 1 -18.95 41.47 49.51
C MET A 1 -18.26 41.04 48.22
N ILE A 2 -18.89 41.26 47.06
CA ILE A 2 -18.28 41.51 45.72
C ILE A 2 -17.04 40.68 45.28
N ARG A 3 -17.26 39.75 44.32
CA ARG A 3 -16.46 39.40 43.09
C ARG A 3 -14.93 39.12 43.21
N ALA A 4 -14.23 38.47 42.26
CA ALA A 4 -14.51 38.05 40.88
C ALA A 4 -13.81 36.68 40.55
N LEU A 5 -14.26 35.87 39.59
CA LEU A 5 -13.75 35.70 38.20
C LEU A 5 -12.20 35.53 38.07
N SER A 6 -11.64 34.71 37.17
CA SER A 6 -12.08 33.60 36.28
C SER A 6 -10.76 32.99 35.65
N ILE A 7 -10.64 32.10 34.66
CA ILE A 7 -11.50 31.40 33.67
C ILE A 7 -11.07 29.91 33.64
N ALA A 8 -11.99 28.97 33.40
CA ALA A 8 -11.65 27.59 33.00
C ALA A 8 -11.72 27.44 31.47
N SER A 9 -10.63 26.98 30.83
CA SER A 9 -10.55 26.85 29.36
C SER A 9 -11.21 25.56 28.87
N LEU A 10 -12.54 25.57 28.76
CA LEU A 10 -13.30 24.56 28.03
C LEU A 10 -13.23 24.87 26.54
N LEU A 11 -12.44 24.08 25.80
CA LEU A 11 -12.43 24.11 24.33
C LEU A 11 -13.76 23.59 23.79
N SER A 12 -14.67 24.51 23.51
CA SER A 12 -16.03 24.24 23.04
C SER A 12 -16.03 23.71 21.60
N PHE A 13 -16.09 22.38 21.47
CA PHE A 13 -16.30 21.69 20.19
C PHE A 13 -17.62 22.18 19.58
N SER A 14 -17.52 23.05 18.57
CA SER A 14 -18.67 23.81 18.06
C SER A 14 -19.48 22.96 17.08
N VAL A 15 -20.62 22.46 17.54
CA VAL A 15 -21.56 21.66 16.73
C VAL A 15 -22.21 22.55 15.68
N LEU A 16 -21.68 22.53 14.46
CA LEU A 16 -22.27 23.14 13.28
C LEU A 16 -23.46 22.32 12.77
N MET A 17 -24.57 22.39 13.52
CA MET A 17 -25.85 21.78 13.13
C MET A 17 -26.50 22.61 12.00
N GLY A 18 -26.04 22.41 10.76
CA GLY A 18 -26.62 23.05 9.58
C GLY A 18 -28.05 22.55 9.33
N ALA A 19 -29.03 23.46 9.30
CA ALA A 19 -30.42 23.13 9.02
C ALA A 19 -30.59 22.69 7.56
N ALA A 20 -31.18 21.50 7.34
CA ALA A 20 -31.42 20.97 6.01
C ALA A 20 -32.65 21.63 5.36
N PHE A 21 -32.41 22.38 4.28
CA PHE A 21 -33.48 22.74 3.34
C PHE A 21 -33.67 21.61 2.33
N ALA A 22 -34.88 21.07 2.26
CA ALA A 22 -35.25 20.07 1.27
C ALA A 22 -35.58 20.76 -0.08
N GLU A 23 -34.58 20.91 -0.95
CA GLU A 23 -34.82 21.15 -2.37
C GLU A 23 -35.12 19.83 -3.07
N ASP A 24 -36.33 19.70 -3.63
CA ASP A 24 -36.76 18.54 -4.40
C ASP A 24 -36.16 18.58 -5.82
N LYS A 25 -34.83 18.42 -5.89
CA LYS A 25 -34.05 18.46 -7.13
C LYS A 25 -34.15 17.12 -7.84
N ALA A 26 -34.96 17.09 -8.90
CA ALA A 26 -34.99 16.03 -9.88
C ALA A 26 -33.55 15.66 -10.28
N ALA A 27 -33.15 14.41 -10.04
CA ALA A 27 -31.78 13.97 -10.20
C ALA A 27 -31.34 14.13 -11.66
N ALA A 28 -30.33 14.98 -11.89
CA ALA A 28 -29.65 15.03 -13.18
C ALA A 28 -29.10 13.63 -13.52
N PRO A 29 -29.12 13.19 -14.78
CA PRO A 29 -28.60 11.88 -15.16
C PRO A 29 -27.14 11.77 -14.71
N ALA A 30 -26.84 10.74 -13.92
CA ALA A 30 -25.52 10.56 -13.34
C ALA A 30 -24.47 10.51 -14.45
N ALA A 31 -23.52 11.44 -14.42
CA ALA A 31 -22.47 11.52 -15.41
C ALA A 31 -21.65 10.22 -15.39
N GLU A 32 -21.43 9.63 -16.58
CA GLU A 32 -20.65 8.40 -16.72
C GLU A 32 -19.26 8.58 -16.10
N LYS A 33 -18.94 7.79 -15.07
CA LYS A 33 -17.65 7.89 -14.37
C LYS A 33 -16.55 7.37 -15.30
N LYS A 34 -15.87 8.31 -15.97
CA LYS A 34 -14.65 8.02 -16.73
C LYS A 34 -13.62 7.34 -15.81
N PRO A 35 -12.91 6.29 -16.27
CA PRO A 35 -11.84 5.66 -15.50
C PRO A 35 -10.77 6.66 -15.07
N SER A 36 -10.25 6.49 -13.86
CA SER A 36 -9.24 7.36 -13.25
C SER A 36 -7.98 6.59 -12.82
N PRO A 37 -6.87 7.28 -12.53
CA PRO A 37 -5.68 6.65 -11.95
C PRO A 37 -5.89 5.98 -10.58
N ALA A 38 -7.03 6.18 -9.90
CA ALA A 38 -7.40 5.48 -8.67
C ALA A 38 -8.10 4.13 -8.91
N ASP A 39 -8.61 3.88 -10.12
CA ASP A 39 -9.32 2.64 -10.46
C ASP A 39 -8.35 1.51 -10.85
N GLY A 40 -8.82 0.26 -10.77
CA GLY A 40 -8.19 -0.92 -11.40
C GLY A 40 -7.20 -1.73 -10.56
N PHE A 41 -7.01 -1.43 -9.27
CA PHE A 41 -6.14 -2.17 -8.34
C PHE A 41 -6.76 -3.52 -7.93
N ASN A 42 -6.94 -4.41 -8.90
CA ASN A 42 -7.75 -5.63 -8.77
C ASN A 42 -6.90 -6.91 -8.58
N ILE A 43 -5.57 -6.82 -8.61
CA ILE A 43 -4.67 -7.95 -8.32
C ILE A 43 -4.37 -7.91 -6.82
N HIS A 44 -4.92 -8.84 -6.05
CA HIS A 44 -4.70 -8.92 -4.61
C HIS A 44 -3.59 -9.93 -4.29
N VAL A 45 -2.50 -9.47 -3.71
CA VAL A 45 -1.38 -10.29 -3.21
C VAL A 45 -1.20 -10.04 -1.73
N MET A 46 -0.87 -11.08 -0.96
CA MET A 46 -0.59 -10.99 0.47
C MET A 46 0.80 -11.59 0.76
N ALA A 47 1.65 -10.82 1.44
CA ALA A 47 3.00 -11.22 1.85
C ALA A 47 3.42 -10.53 3.16
N PRO A 48 4.25 -11.16 4.01
CA PRO A 48 4.95 -10.49 5.11
C PRO A 48 6.25 -9.84 4.61
N HIS A 49 6.63 -8.68 5.15
CA HIS A 49 7.91 -8.04 4.83
C HIS A 49 8.89 -8.10 5.98
N LYS A 50 10.19 -8.03 5.66
CA LYS A 50 11.31 -7.97 6.60
C LYS A 50 11.95 -6.58 6.53
N PHE A 51 11.91 -5.85 7.64
CA PHE A 51 12.38 -4.46 7.76
C PHE A 51 13.91 -4.37 7.92
N GLU A 52 14.46 -3.16 7.86
CA GLU A 52 15.91 -2.91 7.91
C GLU A 52 16.58 -3.27 9.24
N ASP A 53 15.83 -3.34 10.35
CA ASP A 53 16.31 -3.85 11.64
C ASP A 53 16.28 -5.39 11.75
N GLY A 54 15.70 -6.07 10.75
CA GLY A 54 15.53 -7.52 10.70
C GLY A 54 14.22 -8.04 11.31
N SER A 55 13.32 -7.17 11.77
CA SER A 55 11.96 -7.56 12.16
C SER A 55 11.16 -8.09 10.97
N VAL A 56 10.03 -8.78 11.24
CA VAL A 56 9.10 -9.25 10.21
C VAL A 56 7.69 -8.84 10.58
N HIS A 57 7.07 -7.98 9.77
CA HIS A 57 5.75 -7.38 10.02
C HIS A 57 4.73 -7.84 8.95
N GLY A 58 3.47 -7.42 9.12
CA GLY A 58 2.36 -7.83 8.27
C GLY A 58 1.72 -9.16 8.69
N PRO A 59 1.17 -9.96 7.76
CA PRO A 59 1.23 -9.77 6.31
C PRO A 59 0.46 -8.53 5.85
N TYR A 60 0.97 -7.89 4.79
CA TYR A 60 0.35 -6.75 4.15
C TYR A 60 -0.50 -7.21 2.96
N HIS A 61 -1.52 -6.41 2.63
CA HIS A 61 -2.43 -6.64 1.52
C HIS A 61 -2.10 -5.70 0.37
N HIS A 62 -1.38 -6.22 -0.63
CA HIS A 62 -0.95 -5.51 -1.83
C HIS A 62 -2.10 -5.54 -2.85
N TYR A 63 -2.76 -4.41 -3.06
CA TYR A 63 -3.72 -4.22 -4.16
C TYR A 63 -2.99 -3.59 -5.33
N CYS A 64 -2.73 -4.39 -6.37
CA CYS A 64 -1.84 -4.09 -7.49
C CYS A 64 -2.59 -3.88 -8.81
N LYS A 65 -1.97 -3.12 -9.73
CA LYS A 65 -2.37 -3.06 -11.14
C LYS A 65 -1.17 -2.84 -12.08
N PRO A 66 -1.21 -3.39 -13.32
CA PRO A 66 -0.28 -2.99 -14.37
C PRO A 66 -0.53 -1.54 -14.81
N ILE A 67 0.56 -0.83 -15.11
CA ILE A 67 0.53 0.50 -15.76
C ILE A 67 1.35 0.54 -17.06
N SER A 68 2.22 -0.45 -17.27
CA SER A 68 2.82 -0.78 -18.56
C SER A 68 2.98 -2.31 -18.66
N ALA A 69 3.75 -2.83 -19.64
CA ALA A 69 4.09 -4.26 -19.66
C ALA A 69 5.24 -4.60 -18.68
N GLU A 70 5.94 -3.58 -18.19
CA GLU A 70 7.15 -3.65 -17.38
C GLU A 70 6.93 -3.29 -15.90
N VAL A 71 5.82 -2.60 -15.57
CA VAL A 71 5.56 -2.12 -14.21
C VAL A 71 4.12 -2.41 -13.77
N LEU A 72 3.99 -3.05 -12.60
CA LEU A 72 2.79 -2.95 -11.78
C LEU A 72 3.08 -1.99 -10.62
N GLN A 73 2.07 -1.20 -10.23
CA GLN A 73 2.10 -0.42 -8.99
C GLN A 73 1.08 -1.00 -7.99
N CYS A 74 1.41 -0.96 -6.70
CA CYS A 74 0.61 -1.53 -5.63
C CYS A 74 0.38 -0.54 -4.49
N LEU A 75 -0.80 -0.65 -3.88
CA LEU A 75 -1.19 0.03 -2.65
C LEU A 75 -1.24 -1.04 -1.54
N LEU A 76 -0.50 -0.86 -0.45
CA LEU A 76 -0.34 -1.88 0.60
C LEU A 76 -1.03 -1.44 1.89
N PHE A 77 -1.85 -2.34 2.44
CA PHE A 77 -2.68 -2.07 3.62
C PHE A 77 -2.47 -3.12 4.72
N GLU A 78 -2.67 -2.71 5.98
CA GLU A 78 -2.61 -3.59 7.16
C GLU A 78 -3.67 -4.71 7.17
N SER A 79 -4.77 -4.56 6.42
CA SER A 79 -5.86 -5.54 6.36
C SER A 79 -6.77 -5.30 5.14
N THR A 80 -7.67 -6.24 4.85
CA THR A 80 -8.69 -6.14 3.79
C THR A 80 -9.92 -5.27 4.16
N LYS A 81 -9.88 -4.54 5.29
CA LYS A 81 -11.03 -3.72 5.72
C LYS A 81 -11.19 -2.47 4.84
N PRO A 82 -12.42 -1.98 4.58
CA PRO A 82 -12.64 -0.75 3.82
C PRO A 82 -12.04 0.53 4.43
N ASP A 83 -11.71 0.50 5.73
CA ASP A 83 -11.09 1.56 6.52
C ASP A 83 -9.63 1.26 6.91
N ALA A 84 -9.00 0.26 6.28
CA ALA A 84 -7.62 -0.09 6.55
C ALA A 84 -6.64 1.04 6.18
N LEU A 85 -5.57 1.15 6.97
CA LEU A 85 -4.51 2.12 6.75
C LEU A 85 -3.65 1.70 5.54
N LEU A 86 -3.38 2.64 4.63
CA LEU A 86 -2.35 2.52 3.60
C LEU A 86 -0.98 2.76 4.27
N THR A 87 -0.19 1.71 4.42
CA THR A 87 1.14 1.76 5.05
C THR A 87 2.26 1.96 4.04
N ASP A 88 2.14 1.38 2.84
CA ASP A 88 3.23 1.32 1.87
C ASP A 88 2.73 1.48 0.42
N VAL A 89 3.69 1.80 -0.46
CA VAL A 89 3.54 1.74 -1.91
C VAL A 89 4.66 0.87 -2.47
N GLU A 90 4.35 0.00 -3.43
CA GLU A 90 5.34 -0.87 -4.07
C GLU A 90 5.25 -0.78 -5.59
N TYR A 91 6.40 -0.96 -6.25
CA TYR A 91 6.48 -1.20 -7.69
C TYR A 91 7.09 -2.58 -7.96
N PHE A 92 6.35 -3.41 -8.71
CA PHE A 92 6.85 -4.64 -9.29
C PHE A 92 7.45 -4.26 -10.65
N VAL A 93 8.78 -4.21 -10.74
CA VAL A 93 9.51 -3.78 -11.93
C VAL A 93 10.08 -5.00 -12.64
N ALA A 94 9.77 -5.18 -13.93
CA ALA A 94 10.26 -6.29 -14.73
C ALA A 94 11.79 -6.40 -14.66
N LYS A 95 12.29 -7.62 -14.42
CA LYS A 95 13.71 -7.87 -14.11
C LYS A 95 14.67 -7.16 -15.08
N PRO A 96 14.49 -7.16 -16.43
CA PRO A 96 15.38 -6.41 -17.32
C PRO A 96 15.60 -4.94 -16.94
N ILE A 97 14.55 -4.23 -16.54
CA ILE A 97 14.61 -2.82 -16.11
C ILE A 97 15.19 -2.72 -14.68
N ALA A 98 14.73 -3.58 -13.76
CA ALA A 98 15.23 -3.57 -12.38
C ALA A 98 16.73 -3.93 -12.27
N ARG A 99 17.29 -4.68 -13.23
CA ARG A 99 18.72 -5.01 -13.27
C ARG A 99 19.61 -3.92 -13.88
N GLU A 100 19.04 -2.87 -14.50
CA GLU A 100 19.76 -1.63 -14.84
C GLU A 100 20.09 -0.77 -13.61
N VAL A 101 19.37 -0.98 -12.50
CA VAL A 101 19.66 -0.34 -11.21
C VAL A 101 21.02 -0.81 -10.67
N PRO A 102 21.92 0.10 -10.23
CA PRO A 102 23.22 -0.26 -9.67
C PRO A 102 23.12 -1.32 -8.57
N LEU A 103 24.03 -2.29 -8.59
CA LEU A 103 23.98 -3.49 -7.73
C LEU A 103 23.86 -3.17 -6.23
N GLU A 104 24.52 -2.11 -5.76
CA GLU A 104 24.42 -1.63 -4.37
C GLU A 104 23.03 -1.07 -4.02
N VAL A 105 22.39 -0.36 -4.96
CA VAL A 105 21.06 0.24 -4.80
C VAL A 105 20.00 -0.86 -4.87
N TRP A 106 20.14 -1.82 -5.78
CA TRP A 106 19.28 -3.00 -5.85
C TRP A 106 19.37 -3.81 -4.56
N ASN A 107 20.58 -4.17 -4.11
CA ASN A 107 20.76 -4.98 -2.90
C ASN A 107 20.20 -4.32 -1.63
N LYS A 108 20.22 -3.00 -1.56
CA LYS A 108 19.73 -2.23 -0.41
C LYS A 108 18.21 -2.04 -0.38
N TYR A 109 17.56 -1.80 -1.53
CA TYR A 109 16.15 -1.37 -1.57
C TYR A 109 15.20 -2.28 -2.36
N TYR A 110 15.74 -3.11 -3.26
CA TYR A 110 14.95 -4.06 -4.04
C TYR A 110 15.02 -5.47 -3.44
N HIS A 111 14.10 -6.32 -3.87
CA HIS A 111 14.12 -7.75 -3.62
C HIS A 111 13.58 -8.54 -4.84
N ASP A 112 13.92 -9.82 -4.93
CA ASP A 112 13.56 -10.67 -6.08
C ASP A 112 12.27 -11.48 -5.77
N HIS A 113 11.19 -11.25 -6.52
CA HIS A 113 9.90 -11.91 -6.28
C HIS A 113 9.92 -13.42 -6.60
N GLU A 114 10.81 -13.89 -7.49
CA GLU A 114 10.98 -15.32 -7.75
C GLU A 114 11.53 -16.03 -6.51
N VAL A 115 12.51 -15.38 -5.86
CA VAL A 115 13.09 -15.86 -4.60
C VAL A 115 12.06 -15.86 -3.48
N GLU A 116 11.20 -14.84 -3.41
CA GLU A 116 10.15 -14.74 -2.39
C GLU A 116 9.03 -15.77 -2.58
N ILE A 117 8.48 -15.89 -3.79
CA ILE A 117 7.43 -16.86 -4.13
C ILE A 117 7.93 -18.28 -3.86
N ALA A 118 9.20 -18.57 -4.16
CA ALA A 118 9.84 -19.85 -3.83
C ALA A 118 9.96 -20.13 -2.31
N THR A 119 9.71 -19.16 -1.43
CA THR A 119 9.62 -19.39 0.03
C THR A 119 8.25 -19.85 0.51
N GLY A 120 7.22 -19.81 -0.35
CA GLY A 120 5.83 -20.16 -0.02
C GLY A 120 5.09 -19.14 0.86
N ARG A 121 5.60 -17.90 0.97
CA ARG A 121 5.00 -16.82 1.78
C ARG A 121 4.05 -15.91 1.03
N VAL A 122 4.16 -15.86 -0.30
CA VAL A 122 3.30 -15.04 -1.16
C VAL A 122 2.01 -15.80 -1.47
N GLN A 123 0.86 -15.13 -1.30
CA GLN A 123 -0.44 -15.66 -1.68
C GLN A 123 -1.13 -14.69 -2.64
N VAL A 124 -1.59 -15.17 -3.80
CA VAL A 124 -2.50 -14.42 -4.67
C VAL A 124 -3.92 -14.78 -4.24
N LEU A 125 -4.74 -13.78 -3.95
CA LEU A 125 -6.06 -13.92 -3.34
C LEU A 125 -7.18 -13.54 -4.32
N ASP A 126 -8.42 -13.78 -3.90
CA ASP A 126 -9.68 -13.42 -4.58
C ASP A 126 -9.85 -13.95 -6.02
N LEU A 127 -9.05 -14.94 -6.42
CA LEU A 127 -9.02 -15.51 -7.78
C LEU A 127 -8.96 -17.05 -7.77
N PRO A 128 -9.45 -17.71 -8.83
CA PRO A 128 -9.26 -19.16 -9.04
C PRO A 128 -7.79 -19.58 -9.05
N GLU A 129 -7.52 -20.84 -8.66
CA GLU A 129 -6.16 -21.36 -8.45
C GLU A 129 -5.26 -21.29 -9.71
N ASP A 130 -5.83 -21.47 -10.91
CA ASP A 130 -5.12 -21.29 -12.17
C ASP A 130 -4.71 -19.82 -12.41
N LYS A 131 -5.57 -18.87 -12.05
CA LYS A 131 -5.31 -17.43 -12.18
C LYS A 131 -4.37 -16.89 -11.11
N ALA A 132 -4.45 -17.43 -9.90
CA ALA A 132 -3.45 -17.23 -8.87
C ALA A 132 -2.04 -17.67 -9.34
N LYS A 133 -1.94 -18.84 -10.00
CA LYS A 133 -0.69 -19.35 -10.58
C LYS A 133 -0.19 -18.52 -11.76
N GLU A 134 -1.07 -18.10 -12.67
CA GLU A 134 -0.72 -17.19 -13.78
C GLU A 134 -0.13 -15.87 -13.28
N ILE A 135 -0.72 -15.27 -12.25
CA ILE A 135 -0.23 -14.03 -11.64
C ILE A 135 1.09 -14.25 -10.91
N ALA A 136 1.23 -15.32 -10.12
CA ALA A 136 2.51 -15.65 -9.47
C ALA A 136 3.64 -15.88 -10.49
N ALA A 137 3.35 -16.55 -11.62
CA ALA A 137 4.31 -16.76 -12.71
C ALA A 137 4.61 -15.49 -13.53
N ALA A 138 3.79 -14.44 -13.41
CA ALA A 138 4.10 -13.10 -13.91
C ALA A 138 4.95 -12.30 -12.89
N ALA A 139 4.54 -12.28 -11.62
CA ALA A 139 5.26 -11.61 -10.53
C ALA A 139 6.71 -12.12 -10.39
N ALA A 140 6.97 -13.42 -10.52
CA ALA A 140 8.31 -14.00 -10.52
C ALA A 140 9.28 -13.41 -11.59
N LYS A 141 8.78 -12.69 -12.61
CA LYS A 141 9.58 -12.03 -13.65
C LYS A 141 9.90 -10.56 -13.31
N THR A 142 9.59 -10.14 -12.09
CA THR A 142 9.80 -8.78 -11.58
C THR A 142 10.65 -8.79 -10.30
N ASP A 143 11.19 -7.63 -9.94
CA ASP A 143 11.75 -7.32 -8.63
C ASP A 143 10.86 -6.28 -7.96
N GLY A 144 10.69 -6.37 -6.64
CA GLY A 144 9.90 -5.44 -5.84
C GLY A 144 10.77 -4.37 -5.20
N ILE A 145 10.26 -3.13 -5.15
CA ILE A 145 10.77 -2.06 -4.27
C ILE A 145 9.60 -1.45 -3.50
N ILE A 146 9.66 -1.60 -2.17
CA ILE A 146 8.65 -1.11 -1.22
C ILE A 146 9.12 0.22 -0.64
N PHE A 147 8.19 1.16 -0.55
CA PHE A 147 8.33 2.42 0.19
C PHE A 147 7.33 2.41 1.34
N HIS A 148 7.82 2.12 2.53
CA HIS A 148 7.04 2.13 3.78
C HIS A 148 6.91 3.58 4.28
N LEU A 149 5.68 4.09 4.37
CA LEU A 149 5.38 5.51 4.58
C LEU A 149 4.82 5.81 5.99
N TRP A 150 4.40 4.79 6.73
CA TRP A 150 3.70 4.96 8.00
C TRP A 150 4.24 4.01 9.08
N PRO A 151 5.14 4.47 9.97
CA PRO A 151 5.77 3.59 10.96
C PRO A 151 4.77 2.96 11.93
N ASP A 152 5.02 1.70 12.30
CA ASP A 152 4.20 0.90 13.21
C ASP A 152 3.76 1.66 14.48
N GLY A 153 2.46 1.59 14.76
CA GLY A 153 1.85 2.14 15.97
C GLY A 153 1.90 3.68 16.08
N LYS A 154 2.28 4.42 15.04
CA LYS A 154 2.15 5.88 15.02
C LYS A 154 0.76 6.31 14.59
N SER A 155 0.29 7.44 15.14
CA SER A 155 -0.99 8.07 14.76
C SER A 155 -0.88 9.00 13.54
N ALA A 156 0.31 9.18 12.98
CA ALA A 156 0.63 10.00 11.81
C ALA A 156 1.98 9.56 11.21
N PRO A 157 2.23 9.76 9.91
CA PRO A 157 3.51 9.46 9.29
C PRO A 157 4.56 10.50 9.69
N THR A 158 5.83 10.09 9.84
CA THR A 158 6.93 10.98 10.26
C THR A 158 7.60 11.71 9.11
N GLY A 159 7.39 11.26 7.87
CA GLY A 159 8.14 11.70 6.69
C GLY A 159 9.45 10.93 6.46
N GLU A 160 9.78 9.99 7.36
CA GLU A 160 10.79 8.96 7.12
C GLU A 160 10.19 7.89 6.20
N VAL A 161 11.02 7.29 5.34
CA VAL A 161 10.60 6.25 4.39
C VAL A 161 11.45 5.00 4.58
N GLY A 162 10.82 3.93 5.06
CA GLY A 162 11.44 2.61 5.15
C GLY A 162 11.43 1.89 3.80
N HIS A 163 12.35 0.94 3.64
CA HIS A 163 12.50 0.14 2.43
C HIS A 163 12.58 -1.36 2.80
N PRO A 164 11.49 -1.93 3.35
CA PRO A 164 11.47 -3.34 3.74
C PRO A 164 11.59 -4.24 2.50
N GLN A 165 12.04 -5.47 2.73
CA GLN A 165 12.33 -6.46 1.68
C GLN A 165 11.59 -7.77 1.95
N SER A 166 11.48 -8.63 0.94
CA SER A 166 10.87 -9.95 1.11
C SER A 166 11.46 -10.79 2.25
N VAL A 167 10.61 -11.57 2.91
CA VAL A 167 11.02 -12.52 3.97
C VAL A 167 11.69 -13.75 3.32
N GLY A 168 12.98 -13.58 3.05
CA GLY A 168 13.79 -14.53 2.29
C GLY A 168 14.71 -13.88 1.25
N HIS A 169 14.74 -12.54 1.18
CA HIS A 169 15.62 -11.75 0.32
C HIS A 169 17.07 -12.27 0.29
N LYS A 170 17.67 -12.21 -0.90
CA LYS A 170 19.05 -12.60 -1.16
C LYS A 170 19.70 -11.52 -2.01
N HIS A 171 20.86 -11.04 -1.59
CA HIS A 171 21.64 -10.13 -2.41
C HIS A 171 22.02 -10.76 -3.76
N ARG A 172 21.82 -10.02 -4.84
CA ARG A 172 22.47 -10.23 -6.13
C ARG A 172 23.99 -10.20 -5.95
N LYS A 173 24.69 -10.98 -6.76
CA LYS A 173 26.15 -10.97 -6.91
C LYS A 173 26.63 -10.16 -8.12
N GLU A 174 25.70 -9.93 -9.05
CA GLU A 174 25.83 -9.27 -10.34
C GLU A 174 24.47 -8.65 -10.71
#